data_AF-A0A2P7QNS8-F1
#
_entry.id   AF-A0A2P7QNS8-F1
#
_cell.length_a   1.000
_cell.length_b   1.000
_cell.length_c   1.000
_cell.angle_alpha   90.00
_cell.angle_beta   90.00
_cell.angle_gamma   90.00
#
_symmetry.space_group_name_H-M   'P 1'
#
loop_
_entity.id
_entity.type
_entity.pdbx_description
1 polymer ?
#
loop_
_entity_poly.entity_id
_entity_poly.type
_entity_poly.pdbx_seq_one_letter_code
_entity_poly.pdbx_strand_id
1 'polypeptide(L)'
;MLGGCDILFPARDSLRYRVRLEVETPSGLRQGSSVLESRNISGATGLLRSFQYPSSDCYGEAAIVDLGGGKQLFAVREDAYSSRQIYEMVQRMLAYPPDELHPPLPSSPRRGNWQVAYPEARKAETRAEIHRRDYPLLVSFRDRRDPGTIYEVDPDDLSSAFGAGHRLRRIIVQVTSDPLTDGPVLDALPWLRDVRGSINPLLSQSSANPVARLGRHAFRYMDDA
;
A
#
# COMPACT_ATOMS: atom_id res chain seq x y z
N MET A 1 26.72 -18.79 5.46
CA MET A 1 25.42 -18.14 5.22
C MET A 1 25.69 -16.80 4.58
N LEU A 2 25.52 -16.71 3.26
CA LEU A 2 25.72 -15.48 2.49
C LEU A 2 24.36 -14.77 2.41
N GLY A 3 24.13 -13.78 3.27
CA GLY A 3 23.01 -12.84 3.15
C GLY A 3 23.30 -11.88 2.00
N GLY A 4 22.91 -12.25 0.79
CA GLY A 4 23.25 -11.57 -0.46
C GLY A 4 22.21 -10.59 -0.99
N CYS A 5 21.27 -10.10 -0.18
CA CYS A 5 20.29 -9.10 -0.62
C CYS A 5 20.60 -7.65 -0.17
N ASP A 6 21.39 -7.47 0.90
CA ASP A 6 21.68 -6.13 1.46
C ASP A 6 22.68 -5.31 0.64
N ILE A 7 23.38 -5.92 -0.33
CA ILE A 7 24.44 -5.27 -1.11
C ILE A 7 23.87 -4.49 -2.30
N LEU A 8 22.69 -4.88 -2.81
CA LEU A 8 22.11 -4.24 -4.00
C LEU A 8 21.34 -2.95 -3.67
N PHE A 9 20.78 -2.85 -2.46
CA PHE A 9 20.02 -1.68 -2.02
C PHE A 9 20.32 -1.40 -0.54
N PRO A 10 21.20 -0.44 -0.22
CA PRO A 10 21.52 -0.14 1.18
C PRO A 10 20.24 0.26 1.92
N ALA A 11 20.15 -0.04 3.23
CA ALA A 11 18.98 0.28 4.04
C ALA A 11 18.52 1.75 3.89
N ARG A 12 19.41 2.69 3.56
CA ARG A 12 19.06 4.10 3.27
C ARG A 12 18.03 4.26 2.15
N ASP A 13 17.95 3.31 1.24
CA ASP A 13 17.12 3.35 0.03
C ASP A 13 15.75 2.73 0.27
N SER A 14 15.55 2.02 1.39
CA SER A 14 14.26 1.43 1.77
C SER A 14 13.64 2.06 3.03
N LEU A 15 12.32 1.95 3.14
CA LEU A 15 11.55 2.35 4.31
C LEU A 15 10.43 1.34 4.57
N ARG A 16 10.39 0.78 5.78
CA ARG A 16 9.27 -0.05 6.23
C ARG A 16 8.25 0.78 6.98
N TYR A 17 6.99 0.51 6.71
CA TYR A 17 5.88 1.18 7.36
C TYR A 17 4.67 0.27 7.44
N ARG A 18 3.91 0.43 8.52
CA ARG A 18 2.60 -0.18 8.72
C ARG A 18 1.52 0.76 8.20
N VAL A 19 0.71 0.27 7.27
CA VAL A 19 -0.56 0.90 6.88
C VAL A 19 -1.66 0.26 7.73
N ARG A 20 -2.40 1.06 8.49
CA ARG A 20 -3.56 0.64 9.28
C ARG A 20 -4.81 1.32 8.79
N LEU A 21 -5.87 0.55 8.59
CA LEU A 21 -7.20 1.03 8.29
C LEU A 21 -8.09 0.85 9.53
N GLU A 22 -8.88 1.86 9.83
CA GLU A 22 -9.92 1.80 10.86
C GLU A 22 -11.29 2.04 10.23
N VAL A 23 -12.19 1.08 10.36
CA VAL A 23 -13.53 1.12 9.75
C VAL A 23 -14.58 0.99 10.84
N GLU A 24 -15.47 1.96 10.93
CA GLU A 24 -16.66 1.85 11.77
C GLU A 24 -17.67 0.93 11.09
N THR A 25 -18.26 0.03 11.87
CA THR A 25 -19.33 -0.88 11.45
C THR A 25 -20.47 -0.80 12.46
N PRO A 26 -21.68 -1.29 12.14
CA PRO A 26 -22.77 -1.41 13.12
C PRO A 26 -22.39 -2.25 14.35
N SER A 27 -21.40 -3.15 14.21
CA SER A 27 -20.90 -3.99 15.30
C SER A 27 -19.76 -3.36 16.13
N GLY A 28 -19.36 -2.13 15.80
CA GLY A 28 -18.23 -1.42 16.40
C GLY A 28 -17.06 -1.22 15.44
N LEU A 29 -15.94 -0.71 15.97
CA LEU A 29 -14.74 -0.41 15.20
C LEU A 29 -14.01 -1.71 14.79
N ARG A 30 -13.75 -1.84 13.49
CA ARG A 30 -12.90 -2.89 12.91
C ARG A 30 -11.59 -2.29 12.44
N GLN A 31 -10.53 -3.06 12.52
CA GLN A 31 -9.19 -2.61 12.15
C GLN A 31 -8.45 -3.69 11.38
N GLY A 32 -7.59 -3.27 10.48
CA GLY A 32 -6.72 -4.11 9.69
C GLY A 32 -5.43 -3.40 9.38
N SER A 33 -4.34 -4.14 9.21
CA SER A 33 -3.05 -3.53 8.89
C SER A 33 -2.15 -4.44 8.10
N SER A 34 -1.21 -3.84 7.36
CA SER A 34 -0.11 -4.53 6.70
C SER A 34 1.17 -3.73 6.86
N VAL A 35 2.29 -4.44 7.04
CA VAL A 35 3.64 -3.88 7.00
C VAL A 35 4.18 -4.05 5.59
N LEU A 36 4.56 -2.93 4.99
CA LEU A 36 5.06 -2.82 3.63
C LEU A 36 6.46 -2.20 3.66
N GLU A 37 7.26 -2.47 2.62
CA GLU A 37 8.58 -1.86 2.43
C GLU A 37 8.58 -1.14 1.09
N SER A 38 8.94 0.14 1.10
CA SER A 38 9.22 0.85 -0.13
C SER A 38 10.71 0.97 -0.36
N ARG A 39 11.17 0.57 -1.54
CA ARG A 39 12.58 0.57 -1.93
C ARG A 39 12.75 1.48 -3.12
N ASN A 40 13.58 2.52 -2.98
CA ASN A 40 14.02 3.34 -4.09
C ASN A 40 15.13 2.61 -4.83
N ILE A 41 14.96 2.43 -6.14
CA ILE A 41 16.03 1.93 -6.99
C ILE A 41 16.81 3.15 -7.50
N SER A 42 17.96 3.39 -6.88
CA SER A 42 18.98 4.27 -7.45
C SER A 42 19.82 3.45 -8.41
N GLY A 43 19.42 3.40 -9.67
CA GLY A 43 20.26 2.76 -10.68
C GLY A 43 21.49 3.62 -11.00
N ALA A 44 22.51 3.59 -10.12
CA ALA A 44 23.91 3.80 -10.45
C ALA A 44 24.78 3.82 -9.18
N THR A 45 25.67 2.83 -9.09
CA THR A 45 27.06 3.11 -8.70
C THR A 45 27.77 3.74 -9.90
N GLY A 46 28.22 5.01 -9.81
CA GLY A 46 29.11 5.65 -10.81
C GLY A 46 28.52 6.74 -11.73
N LEU A 47 29.28 7.08 -12.78
CA LEU A 47 29.18 8.26 -13.68
C LEU A 47 27.88 8.39 -14.52
N LEU A 48 26.94 7.44 -14.44
CA LEU A 48 25.72 7.38 -15.27
C LEU A 48 24.44 7.87 -14.57
N ARG A 49 24.58 8.55 -13.42
CA ARG A 49 23.45 9.10 -12.64
C ARG A 49 22.48 9.99 -13.43
N SER A 50 22.91 10.57 -14.55
CA SER A 50 22.12 11.52 -15.34
C SER A 50 21.12 10.89 -16.31
N PHE A 51 21.09 9.56 -16.45
CA PHE A 51 20.30 8.88 -17.51
C PHE A 51 19.22 7.91 -17.01
N GLN A 52 18.95 7.82 -15.70
CA GLN A 52 17.91 6.91 -15.20
C GLN A 52 16.86 7.62 -14.35
N TYR A 53 15.60 7.33 -14.67
CA TYR A 53 14.46 7.75 -13.87
C TYR A 53 14.48 6.95 -12.57
N PRO A 54 14.40 7.59 -11.39
CA PRO A 54 14.26 6.86 -10.13
C PRO A 54 12.97 6.03 -10.19
N SER A 55 13.10 4.70 -10.11
CA SER A 55 11.96 3.81 -9.88
C SER A 55 11.88 3.46 -8.41
N SER A 56 10.72 3.01 -7.97
CA SER A 56 10.54 2.59 -6.60
C SER A 56 9.57 1.44 -6.56
N ASP A 57 9.95 0.41 -5.84
CA ASP A 57 9.12 -0.75 -5.61
C ASP A 57 8.50 -0.68 -4.22
N CYS A 58 7.36 -1.32 -4.10
CA CYS A 58 6.71 -1.55 -2.82
C CYS A 58 6.64 -3.06 -2.61
N TYR A 59 6.97 -3.55 -1.43
CA TYR A 59 6.97 -4.97 -1.08
C TYR A 59 6.03 -5.21 0.08
N GLY A 60 5.51 -6.43 0.18
CA GLY A 60 4.49 -6.84 1.14
C GLY A 60 3.12 -7.04 0.49
N GLU A 61 2.11 -7.10 1.35
CA GLU A 61 0.72 -7.37 0.99
C GLU A 61 -0.20 -6.17 1.21
N ALA A 62 -1.29 -6.11 0.46
CA ALA A 62 -2.40 -5.19 0.71
C ALA A 62 -2.90 -5.33 2.15
N ALA A 63 -3.24 -4.21 2.79
CA ALA A 63 -3.86 -4.24 4.11
C ALA A 63 -5.32 -4.70 3.98
N ILE A 64 -5.75 -5.59 4.87
CA ILE A 64 -7.09 -6.19 4.87
C ILE A 64 -7.80 -5.86 6.17
N VAL A 65 -9.05 -5.41 6.10
CA VAL A 65 -9.96 -5.27 7.24
C VAL A 65 -11.08 -6.28 7.11
N ASP A 66 -11.26 -7.15 8.10
CA ASP A 66 -12.48 -7.96 8.23
C ASP A 66 -13.59 -7.12 8.87
N LEU A 67 -14.66 -6.89 8.12
CA LEU A 67 -15.82 -6.11 8.55
C LEU A 67 -16.90 -6.98 9.21
N GLY A 68 -16.70 -8.30 9.25
CA GLY A 68 -17.69 -9.28 9.69
C GLY A 68 -18.67 -9.69 8.58
N GLY A 69 -19.39 -10.80 8.80
CA GLY A 69 -20.36 -11.32 7.83
C GLY A 69 -19.75 -11.70 6.48
N GLY A 70 -18.44 -12.01 6.45
CA GLY A 70 -17.70 -12.34 5.22
C GLY A 70 -17.27 -11.14 4.37
N LYS A 71 -17.56 -9.91 4.81
CA LYS A 71 -17.18 -8.67 4.12
C LYS A 71 -15.76 -8.29 4.49
N GLN A 72 -14.95 -7.97 3.47
CA GLN A 72 -13.57 -7.52 3.67
C GLN A 72 -13.29 -6.29 2.82
N LEU A 73 -12.47 -5.39 3.35
CA LEU A 73 -11.96 -4.21 2.65
C LEU A 73 -10.45 -4.37 2.46
N PHE A 74 -9.99 -4.17 1.23
CA PHE A 74 -8.57 -4.26 0.87
C PHE A 74 -8.07 -2.88 0.45
N ALA A 75 -6.95 -2.44 1.02
CA ALA A 75 -6.18 -1.31 0.49
C ALA A 75 -5.07 -1.86 -0.40
N VAL A 76 -5.27 -1.80 -1.72
CA VAL A 76 -4.29 -2.34 -2.67
C VAL A 76 -3.04 -1.47 -2.71
N ARG A 77 -1.90 -2.10 -2.99
CA ARG A 77 -0.60 -1.44 -3.01
C ARG A 77 -0.47 -0.43 -4.13
N GLU A 78 -1.08 -0.74 -5.26
CA GLU A 78 -1.03 0.05 -6.48
C GLU A 78 -2.29 -0.21 -7.29
N ASP A 79 -2.84 0.84 -7.91
CA ASP A 79 -3.89 0.71 -8.91
C ASP A 79 -3.30 0.52 -10.31
N ALA A 80 -4.12 0.10 -11.26
CA ALA A 80 -3.64 -0.31 -12.58
C ALA A 80 -3.03 0.82 -13.44
N TYR A 81 -3.12 2.07 -13.01
CA TYR A 81 -2.55 3.23 -13.68
C TYR A 81 -1.38 3.84 -12.89
N SER A 82 -0.97 3.20 -11.80
CA SER A 82 0.08 3.69 -10.91
C SER A 82 -0.23 5.09 -10.32
N SER A 83 -1.50 5.47 -10.28
CA SER A 83 -1.97 6.80 -9.86
C SER A 83 -2.25 6.88 -8.35
N ARG A 84 -2.58 5.74 -7.73
CA ARG A 84 -2.86 5.59 -6.29
C ARG A 84 -2.00 4.50 -5.68
N GLN A 85 -0.69 4.74 -5.68
CA GLN A 85 0.29 3.85 -5.07
C GLN A 85 0.44 4.17 -3.58
N ILE A 86 0.35 3.14 -2.74
CA ILE A 86 0.63 3.27 -1.29
C ILE A 86 2.02 3.85 -1.06
N TYR A 87 2.98 3.49 -1.91
CA TYR A 87 4.31 4.07 -1.84
C TYR A 87 4.31 5.60 -2.02
N GLU A 88 3.67 6.10 -3.07
CA GLU A 88 3.60 7.53 -3.33
C GLU A 88 2.87 8.27 -2.21
N MET A 89 1.84 7.66 -1.64
CA MET A 89 1.15 8.18 -0.45
C MET A 89 2.14 8.40 0.72
N VAL A 90 3.01 7.43 1.02
CA VAL A 90 4.03 7.58 2.07
C VAL A 90 5.07 8.63 1.69
N GLN A 91 5.53 8.67 0.44
CA GLN A 91 6.45 9.71 0.00
C GLN A 91 5.85 11.11 0.14
N ARG A 92 4.57 11.30 -0.21
CA ARG A 92 3.88 12.58 -0.08
C ARG A 92 3.71 12.98 1.37
N MET A 93 3.36 12.04 2.25
CA MET A 93 3.33 12.27 3.71
C MET A 93 4.67 12.75 4.25
N LEU A 94 5.79 12.19 3.78
CA LEU A 94 7.13 12.60 4.26
C LEU A 94 7.62 13.90 3.62
N ALA A 95 7.31 14.13 2.33
CA ALA A 95 7.72 15.34 1.62
C ALA A 95 6.88 16.56 2.04
N TYR A 96 5.60 16.35 2.32
CA TYR A 96 4.65 17.33 2.82
C TYR A 96 4.02 16.80 4.12
N PRO A 97 4.77 16.84 5.24
CA PRO A 97 4.29 16.43 6.55
C PRO A 97 2.91 17.01 6.86
N PRO A 98 1.89 16.18 7.11
CA PRO A 98 0.65 16.66 7.71
C PRO A 98 0.96 17.20 9.12
N ASP A 99 0.10 18.07 9.63
CA ASP A 99 0.25 18.63 10.99
C ASP A 99 0.20 17.51 12.05
N GLU A 100 -0.50 16.42 11.75
CA GLU A 100 -0.62 15.20 12.56
C GLU A 100 0.60 14.26 12.46
N LEU A 101 1.68 14.65 11.76
CA LEU A 101 2.92 13.89 11.73
C LEU A 101 3.62 13.95 13.10
N HIS A 102 3.81 12.79 13.72
CA HIS A 102 4.37 12.69 15.05
C HIS A 102 5.44 11.60 15.17
N PRO A 103 6.62 11.92 15.72
CA PRO A 103 7.10 13.29 15.98
C PRO A 103 7.38 14.05 14.65
N PRO A 104 7.42 15.39 14.66
CA PRO A 104 7.74 16.16 13.46
C PRO A 104 9.17 15.83 12.99
N LEU A 105 9.38 15.78 11.67
CA LEU A 105 10.71 15.59 11.11
C LEU A 105 11.53 16.88 11.26
N PRO A 106 12.83 16.80 11.59
CA PRO A 106 13.68 17.97 11.82
C PRO A 106 13.86 18.87 10.58
N SER A 107 13.60 18.33 9.39
CA SER A 107 13.42 19.11 8.16
C SER A 107 12.46 18.38 7.23
N SER A 108 11.58 19.11 6.52
CA SER A 108 10.83 18.53 5.40
C SER A 108 11.83 18.27 4.27
N PRO A 109 12.07 17.00 3.91
CA PRO A 109 12.87 16.69 2.74
C PRO A 109 12.08 17.13 1.51
N ARG A 110 12.68 18.01 0.69
CA ARG A 110 12.11 18.35 -0.62
C ARG A 110 11.83 17.06 -1.40
N ARG A 111 10.74 17.04 -2.18
CA ARG A 111 10.31 15.91 -3.01
C ARG A 111 11.53 15.25 -3.69
N GLY A 112 11.74 13.96 -3.41
CA GLY A 112 12.82 13.16 -4.00
C GLY A 112 14.08 13.00 -3.15
N ASN A 113 14.21 13.67 -1.99
CA ASN A 113 15.36 13.47 -1.09
C ASN A 113 15.08 12.38 -0.03
N TRP A 114 14.74 11.17 -0.48
CA TRP A 114 14.48 10.03 0.41
C TRP A 114 15.73 9.64 1.21
N GLN A 115 16.94 9.98 0.73
CA GLN A 115 18.20 9.77 1.45
C GLN A 115 18.21 10.48 2.82
N VAL A 116 17.45 11.57 2.96
CA VAL A 116 17.27 12.30 4.22
C VAL A 116 15.96 11.89 4.89
N ALA A 117 14.86 11.77 4.13
CA ALA A 117 13.55 11.45 4.68
C ALA A 117 13.52 10.12 5.44
N TYR A 118 14.06 9.05 4.85
CA TYR A 118 13.91 7.71 5.40
C TYR A 118 14.73 7.49 6.67
N PRO A 119 16.01 7.92 6.77
CA PRO A 119 16.74 7.80 8.03
C PRO A 119 16.07 8.58 9.17
N GLU A 120 15.62 9.82 8.93
CA GLU A 120 14.96 10.63 9.96
C GLU A 120 13.62 10.02 10.39
N ALA A 121 12.79 9.63 9.43
CA ALA A 121 11.51 9.00 9.70
C ALA A 121 11.64 7.67 10.46
N ARG A 122 12.69 6.88 10.17
CA ARG A 122 13.00 5.64 10.90
C ARG A 122 13.49 5.91 12.32
N LYS A 123 14.45 6.82 12.47
CA LYS A 123 14.98 7.19 13.78
C LYS A 123 13.88 7.68 14.73
N ALA A 124 12.89 8.35 14.16
CA ALA A 124 11.79 8.94 14.91
C ALA A 124 10.54 8.04 14.99
N GLU A 125 10.52 6.90 14.28
CA GLU A 125 9.35 6.02 14.12
C GLU A 125 8.06 6.79 13.80
N THR A 126 8.18 7.75 12.87
CA THR A 126 7.12 8.73 12.63
C THR A 126 5.83 8.08 12.15
N ARG A 127 4.70 8.68 12.53
CA ARG A 127 3.37 8.26 12.09
C ARG A 127 2.48 9.47 11.80
N ALA A 128 1.55 9.29 10.88
CA ALA A 128 0.49 10.26 10.64
C ALA A 128 -0.79 9.57 10.17
N GLU A 129 -1.91 10.25 10.38
CA GLU A 129 -3.11 10.02 9.60
C GLU A 129 -2.91 10.57 8.19
N ILE A 130 -3.31 9.79 7.18
CA ILE A 130 -3.16 10.19 5.79
C ILE A 130 -4.30 11.12 5.38
N HIS A 131 -3.97 12.14 4.59
CA HIS A 131 -4.99 12.99 3.99
C HIS A 131 -5.88 12.20 3.03
N ARG A 132 -7.18 12.49 3.08
CA ARG A 132 -8.22 11.80 2.31
C ARG A 132 -7.93 11.66 0.81
N ARG A 133 -7.31 12.69 0.20
CA ARG A 133 -6.92 12.75 -1.23
C ARG A 133 -5.81 11.77 -1.62
N ASP A 134 -5.04 11.30 -0.65
CA ASP A 134 -3.88 10.43 -0.85
C ASP A 134 -4.19 8.97 -0.49
N TYR A 135 -5.46 8.65 -0.18
CA TYR A 135 -5.86 7.27 0.11
C TYR A 135 -5.59 6.34 -1.07
N PRO A 136 -5.13 5.11 -0.79
CA PRO A 136 -4.96 4.12 -1.85
C PRO A 136 -6.31 3.70 -2.42
N LEU A 137 -6.27 3.02 -3.56
CA LEU A 137 -7.46 2.36 -4.09
C LEU A 137 -7.95 1.32 -3.06
N LEU A 138 -9.22 1.45 -2.68
CA LEU A 138 -9.90 0.50 -1.80
C LEU A 138 -10.80 -0.40 -2.64
N VAL A 139 -10.74 -1.70 -2.40
CA VAL A 139 -11.52 -2.68 -3.14
C VAL A 139 -12.15 -3.71 -2.23
N SER A 140 -13.18 -4.37 -2.75
CA SER A 140 -13.80 -5.54 -2.15
C SER A 140 -14.27 -6.49 -3.25
N PHE A 141 -14.80 -7.64 -2.85
CA PHE A 141 -15.31 -8.68 -3.75
C PHE A 141 -16.73 -9.03 -3.33
N ARG A 142 -17.65 -9.15 -4.29
CA ARG A 142 -19.01 -9.62 -3.98
C ARG A 142 -19.00 -11.09 -3.59
N ASP A 143 -18.16 -11.89 -4.25
CA ASP A 143 -17.78 -13.24 -3.84
C ASP A 143 -16.26 -13.36 -3.85
N ARG A 144 -15.65 -13.54 -2.66
CA ARG A 144 -14.19 -13.68 -2.52
C ARG A 144 -13.61 -14.90 -3.24
N ARG A 145 -14.43 -15.84 -3.69
CA ARG A 145 -14.01 -17.01 -4.47
C ARG A 145 -14.00 -16.72 -5.98
N ASP A 146 -14.62 -15.63 -6.41
CA ASP A 146 -14.69 -15.22 -7.80
C ASP A 146 -13.93 -13.89 -8.01
N PRO A 147 -12.71 -13.94 -8.59
CA PRO A 147 -11.94 -12.74 -8.93
C PRO A 147 -12.74 -11.70 -9.73
N GLY A 148 -13.62 -12.14 -10.62
CA GLY A 148 -14.40 -11.27 -11.51
C GLY A 148 -15.40 -10.36 -10.78
N THR A 149 -15.66 -10.62 -9.49
CA THR A 149 -16.59 -9.85 -8.66
C THR A 149 -15.95 -8.70 -7.90
N ILE A 150 -14.67 -8.41 -8.16
CA ILE A 150 -13.97 -7.25 -7.60
C ILE A 150 -14.69 -5.94 -7.95
N TYR A 151 -14.77 -5.03 -6.98
CA TYR A 151 -15.29 -3.68 -7.19
C TYR A 151 -14.54 -2.67 -6.31
N GLU A 152 -14.50 -1.42 -6.78
CA GLU A 152 -13.96 -0.30 -6.02
C GLU A 152 -14.94 0.12 -4.92
N VAL A 153 -14.39 0.45 -3.76
CA VAL A 153 -15.13 0.99 -2.63
C VAL A 153 -14.78 2.47 -2.50
N ASP A 154 -15.77 3.35 -2.63
CA ASP A 154 -15.58 4.78 -2.37
C ASP A 154 -15.29 4.97 -0.88
N PRO A 155 -14.12 5.52 -0.49
CA PRO A 155 -13.80 5.69 0.92
C PRO A 155 -14.68 6.72 1.65
N ASP A 156 -15.43 7.58 0.93
CA ASP A 156 -16.43 8.50 1.51
C ASP A 156 -17.82 7.88 1.64
N ASP A 157 -18.07 6.74 0.97
CA ASP A 157 -19.37 6.05 1.00
C ASP A 157 -19.21 4.51 1.06
N LEU A 158 -18.65 4.03 2.16
CA LEU A 158 -18.62 2.58 2.47
C LEU A 158 -20.03 2.00 2.67
N SER A 159 -21.03 2.82 2.97
CA SER A 159 -22.39 2.35 3.20
C SER A 159 -23.05 1.88 1.90
N SER A 160 -22.71 2.47 0.74
CA SER A 160 -23.12 1.94 -0.57
C SER A 160 -22.61 0.52 -0.85
N ALA A 161 -21.39 0.20 -0.38
CA ALA A 161 -20.74 -1.09 -0.58
C ALA A 161 -21.18 -2.14 0.45
N PHE A 162 -21.26 -1.74 1.72
CA PHE A 162 -21.37 -2.67 2.85
C PHE A 162 -22.68 -2.53 3.64
N GLY A 163 -23.54 -1.56 3.30
CA GLY A 163 -24.78 -1.26 3.98
C GLY A 163 -24.61 -0.21 5.08
N ALA A 164 -25.73 0.30 5.60
CA ALA A 164 -25.76 1.39 6.57
C ALA A 164 -24.86 1.14 7.80
N GLY A 165 -24.25 2.21 8.30
CA GLY A 165 -23.37 2.18 9.48
C GLY A 165 -21.92 1.76 9.19
N HIS A 166 -21.56 1.55 7.93
CA HIS A 166 -20.16 1.37 7.53
C HIS A 166 -19.55 2.70 7.10
N ARG A 167 -18.41 3.04 7.71
CA ARG A 167 -17.67 4.28 7.41
C ARG A 167 -16.18 4.07 7.61
N LEU A 168 -15.36 4.49 6.65
CA LEU A 168 -13.92 4.53 6.85
C LEU A 168 -13.62 5.68 7.80
N ARG A 169 -13.04 5.36 8.97
CA ARG A 169 -12.70 6.38 9.96
C ARG A 169 -11.43 7.10 9.56
N ARG A 170 -10.37 6.34 9.25
CA ARG A 170 -9.05 6.86 8.88
C ARG A 170 -8.11 5.78 8.35
N ILE A 171 -7.05 6.23 7.69
CA ILE A 171 -5.88 5.43 7.35
C ILE A 171 -4.65 6.05 8.02
N ILE A 172 -3.90 5.23 8.74
CA ILE A 172 -2.69 5.66 9.47
C ILE A 172 -1.49 4.97 8.84
N VAL A 173 -0.44 5.73 8.60
CA VAL A 173 0.89 5.19 8.27
C VAL A 173 1.79 5.39 9.47
N GLN A 174 2.49 4.33 9.86
CA GLN A 174 3.49 4.36 10.93
C GLN A 174 4.78 3.70 10.43
N VAL A 175 5.89 4.42 10.45
CA VAL A 175 7.21 3.86 10.17
C VAL A 175 7.54 2.82 11.24
N THR A 176 8.06 1.66 10.82
CA THR A 176 8.35 0.54 11.71
C THR A 176 9.56 -0.28 11.24
N SER A 177 10.13 -1.08 12.14
CA SER A 177 11.14 -2.10 11.85
C SER A 177 10.56 -3.51 11.75
N ASP A 178 9.25 -3.67 11.98
CA ASP A 178 8.53 -4.95 11.92
C ASP A 178 8.75 -5.67 10.57
N PRO A 179 8.66 -7.01 10.53
CA PRO A 179 8.76 -7.77 9.28
C PRO A 179 7.59 -7.44 8.34
N LEU A 180 7.82 -7.61 7.03
CA LEU A 180 6.78 -7.52 6.01
C LEU A 180 5.61 -8.44 6.37
N THR A 181 4.39 -7.97 6.14
CA THR A 181 3.21 -8.82 6.24
C THR A 181 3.19 -9.80 5.06
N ASP A 182 3.04 -11.07 5.38
CA ASP A 182 3.05 -12.19 4.44
C ASP A 182 1.99 -13.22 4.88
N GLY A 183 1.04 -13.54 3.99
CA GLY A 183 0.07 -14.63 4.20
C GLY A 183 -1.39 -14.16 4.15
N PRO A 184 -1.80 -13.13 4.91
CA PRO A 184 -3.20 -12.75 5.04
C PRO A 184 -3.95 -12.57 3.71
N VAL A 185 -3.30 -12.01 2.67
CA VAL A 185 -3.94 -11.86 1.35
C VAL A 185 -4.15 -13.21 0.69
N LEU A 186 -3.18 -14.13 0.75
CA LEU A 186 -3.29 -15.46 0.15
C LEU A 186 -4.21 -16.40 0.94
N ASP A 187 -4.44 -16.11 2.23
CA ASP A 187 -5.44 -16.78 3.05
C ASP A 187 -6.85 -16.28 2.71
N ALA A 188 -7.00 -14.97 2.51
CA ALA A 188 -8.27 -14.36 2.13
C ALA A 188 -8.68 -14.65 0.68
N LEU A 189 -7.70 -14.70 -0.24
CA LEU A 189 -7.89 -14.86 -1.68
C LEU A 189 -6.97 -15.97 -2.23
N PRO A 190 -7.26 -17.26 -1.98
CA PRO A 190 -6.33 -18.34 -2.32
C PRO A 190 -6.02 -18.49 -3.80
N TRP A 191 -6.99 -18.16 -4.67
CA TRP A 191 -6.88 -18.17 -6.13
C TRP A 191 -5.86 -17.16 -6.67
N LEU A 192 -5.45 -16.17 -5.87
CA LEU A 192 -4.49 -15.14 -6.29
C LEU A 192 -3.11 -15.75 -6.61
N ARG A 193 -2.81 -16.95 -6.09
CA ARG A 193 -1.59 -17.71 -6.41
C ARG A 193 -1.46 -17.99 -7.91
N ASP A 194 -2.59 -18.24 -8.57
CA ASP A 194 -2.66 -18.68 -9.96
C ASP A 194 -2.93 -17.52 -10.94
N VAL A 195 -3.31 -16.34 -10.43
CA VAL A 195 -3.61 -15.17 -11.27
C VAL A 195 -2.33 -14.54 -11.79
N ARG A 196 -2.19 -14.57 -13.11
CA ARG A 196 -1.17 -13.84 -13.89
C ARG A 196 -1.88 -12.74 -14.69
N GLY A 197 -1.46 -11.49 -14.51
CA GLY A 197 -2.10 -10.34 -15.19
C GLY A 197 -3.40 -9.89 -14.51
N SER A 198 -4.37 -9.42 -15.29
CA SER A 198 -5.62 -8.86 -14.76
C SER A 198 -6.54 -9.90 -14.13
N ILE A 199 -7.17 -9.53 -13.02
CA ILE A 199 -8.25 -10.23 -12.32
C ILE A 199 -9.52 -10.29 -13.19
N ASN A 200 -9.76 -9.32 -14.06
CA ASN A 200 -10.87 -9.33 -15.02
C ASN A 200 -10.38 -9.00 -16.45
N PRO A 201 -9.88 -10.00 -17.20
CA PRO A 201 -9.34 -9.81 -18.55
C PRO A 201 -10.35 -9.33 -19.59
N LEU A 202 -11.65 -9.54 -19.35
CA LEU A 202 -12.71 -9.11 -20.26
C LEU A 202 -12.97 -7.60 -20.09
N LEU A 203 -13.01 -7.11 -18.86
CA LEU A 203 -13.17 -5.67 -18.58
C LEU A 203 -11.87 -4.90 -18.82
N SER A 204 -10.70 -5.53 -18.67
CA SER A 204 -9.40 -4.86 -18.78
C SER A 204 -9.14 -4.19 -20.14
N GLN A 205 -9.68 -4.77 -21.21
CA GLN A 205 -9.42 -4.35 -22.59
C GLN A 205 -10.13 -3.05 -22.97
N SER A 206 -11.23 -2.70 -22.30
CA SER A 206 -12.09 -1.56 -22.66
C SER A 206 -12.42 -0.62 -21.51
N SER A 207 -12.13 -1.00 -20.26
CA SER A 207 -12.54 -0.22 -19.10
C SER A 207 -11.50 0.83 -18.69
N ALA A 208 -11.99 2.04 -18.40
CA ALA A 208 -11.25 3.06 -17.67
C ALA A 208 -11.25 2.81 -16.14
N ASN A 209 -11.98 1.77 -15.68
CA ASN A 209 -12.07 1.46 -14.27
C ASN A 209 -10.74 0.86 -13.78
N PRO A 210 -10.11 1.46 -12.76
CA PRO A 210 -8.83 1.01 -12.21
C PRO A 210 -8.87 -0.42 -11.66
N VAL A 211 -10.02 -0.94 -11.22
CA VAL A 211 -10.14 -2.33 -10.73
C VAL A 211 -10.08 -3.38 -11.84
N ALA A 212 -10.42 -3.02 -13.08
CA ALA A 212 -10.54 -3.96 -14.19
C ALA A 212 -9.18 -4.54 -14.65
N ARG A 213 -8.07 -3.95 -14.19
CA ARG A 213 -6.71 -4.30 -14.60
C ARG A 213 -5.82 -4.72 -13.43
N LEU A 214 -6.35 -4.72 -12.20
CA LEU A 214 -5.60 -5.19 -11.03
C LEU A 214 -5.19 -6.64 -11.24
N GLY A 215 -3.99 -6.98 -10.79
CA GLY A 215 -3.49 -8.34 -10.78
C GLY A 215 -2.93 -8.72 -9.42
N ARG A 216 -2.28 -9.88 -9.34
CA ARG A 216 -1.57 -10.32 -8.12
C ARG A 216 -0.67 -9.22 -7.54
N HIS A 217 0.08 -8.51 -8.38
CA HIS A 217 1.01 -7.45 -7.97
C HIS A 217 0.34 -6.30 -7.19
N ALA A 218 -0.92 -5.97 -7.48
CA ALA A 218 -1.67 -4.94 -6.75
C ALA A 218 -1.95 -5.35 -5.31
N PHE A 219 -2.05 -6.65 -5.06
CA PHE A 219 -2.37 -7.22 -3.74
C PHE A 219 -1.14 -7.73 -3.01
N ARG A 220 -0.11 -8.21 -3.71
CA ARG A 220 1.09 -8.80 -3.12
C ARG A 220 2.27 -8.72 -4.09
N TYR A 221 3.40 -8.25 -3.57
CA TYR A 221 4.70 -8.37 -4.21
C TYR A 221 5.74 -8.65 -3.15
N MET A 222 6.49 -9.74 -3.31
CA MET A 222 7.55 -10.14 -2.39
C MET A 222 8.82 -10.33 -3.19
N ASP A 223 9.98 -10.22 -2.54
CA ASP A 223 11.21 -10.73 -3.12
C ASP A 223 11.03 -12.26 -3.25
N ASP A 224 10.89 -12.76 -4.47
CA ASP A 224 10.92 -14.21 -4.74
C ASP A 224 12.33 -14.69 -4.36
N ALA A 225 12.43 -15.45 -3.27
CA ALA A 225 13.68 -16.02 -2.77
C ALA A 225 14.16 -17.21 -3.62
#